data_AF-A0A356VSL0-F1
#
_entry.id   AF-A0A356VSL0-F1
#
_cell.length_a   1.000
_cell.length_b   1.000
_cell.length_c   1.000
_cell.angle_alpha   90.00
_cell.angle_beta   90.00
_cell.angle_gamma   90.00
#
_symmetry.space_group_name_H-M   'P 1'
#
loop_
_entity.id
_entity.type
_entity.pdbx_description
1 polymer ?
#
loop_
_entity_poly.entity_id
_entity_poly.type
_entity_poly.pdbx_seq_one_letter_code
_entity_poly.pdbx_strand_id
1 'polypeptide(L)'
;MPQLKAQSLFKTNSIPLKGQRSYWHVKSFAEKSLVIYDKTLNYNGLVVFLAENPTEAMQIEESISFFNTGQSTNKSIEILNFPDWETLPYDQFSPHQDIISQRLKTLYQLPNVKKGLLILSISTLLQRVIPHSFID
;
A
#
# COMPACT_ATOMS: atom_id res chain seq x y z
N MET A 1 9.44 -32.26 2.46
CA MET A 1 8.81 -30.92 2.32
C MET A 1 7.58 -31.05 1.43
N PRO A 2 6.41 -30.52 1.81
CA PRO A 2 5.24 -30.63 0.96
C PRO A 2 5.46 -29.79 -0.31
N GLN A 3 5.25 -30.42 -1.47
CA GLN A 3 5.34 -29.76 -2.76
C GLN A 3 4.20 -28.74 -2.89
N LEU A 4 4.53 -27.46 -2.79
CA LEU A 4 3.60 -26.36 -3.03
C LEU A 4 3.20 -26.39 -4.52
N LYS A 5 2.05 -26.99 -4.85
CA LYS A 5 1.43 -26.83 -6.18
C LYS A 5 1.17 -25.35 -6.39
N ALA A 6 1.67 -24.80 -7.49
CA ALA A 6 1.41 -23.42 -7.89
C ALA A 6 -0.10 -23.21 -8.02
N GLN A 7 -0.70 -22.53 -7.06
CA GLN A 7 -2.10 -22.12 -7.14
C GLN A 7 -2.23 -20.97 -8.13
N SER A 8 -3.38 -20.86 -8.80
CA SER A 8 -3.66 -19.70 -9.67
C SER A 8 -3.56 -18.41 -8.86
N LEU A 9 -2.93 -17.37 -9.42
CA LEU A 9 -2.75 -16.06 -8.79
C LEU A 9 -4.06 -15.49 -8.21
N PHE A 10 -5.18 -15.76 -8.89
CA PHE A 10 -6.53 -15.33 -8.50
C PHE A 10 -7.25 -16.33 -7.58
N LYS A 11 -6.81 -17.60 -7.51
CA LYS A 11 -7.33 -18.63 -6.58
C LYS A 11 -6.57 -18.68 -5.26
N THR A 12 -5.91 -17.60 -4.90
CA THR A 12 -5.37 -17.38 -3.57
C THR A 12 -6.56 -17.23 -2.62
N ASN A 13 -6.81 -18.30 -1.85
CA ASN A 13 -7.95 -18.40 -0.95
C ASN A 13 -8.10 -17.12 -0.09
N SER A 14 -9.36 -16.67 -0.03
CA SER A 14 -9.99 -15.57 0.71
C SER A 14 -9.14 -14.79 1.71
N ILE A 15 -9.33 -13.46 1.77
CA ILE A 15 -8.96 -12.60 2.91
C ILE A 15 -10.03 -12.77 4.01
N PRO A 16 -9.76 -13.44 5.16
CA PRO A 16 -10.68 -13.49 6.29
C PRO A 16 -10.12 -12.61 7.42
N LEU A 17 -10.92 -11.67 7.94
CA LEU A 17 -10.45 -10.65 8.88
C LEU A 17 -10.23 -11.16 10.31
N LYS A 18 -9.18 -10.57 10.93
CA LYS A 18 -8.63 -10.65 12.29
C LYS A 18 -7.89 -11.95 12.69
N GLY A 19 -6.56 -11.93 12.55
CA GLY A 19 -5.63 -12.86 13.20
C GLY A 19 -5.06 -13.99 12.34
N GLN A 20 -5.48 -14.15 11.08
CA GLN A 20 -4.95 -15.17 10.17
C GLN A 20 -3.84 -14.62 9.27
N ARG A 21 -2.86 -15.49 8.95
CA ARG A 21 -1.76 -15.19 8.02
C ARG A 21 -1.89 -16.09 6.79
N SER A 22 -1.82 -15.47 5.61
CA SER A 22 -1.77 -16.20 4.33
C SER A 22 -0.41 -15.96 3.69
N TYR A 23 0.19 -17.01 3.15
CA TYR A 23 1.46 -16.94 2.43
C TYR A 23 1.20 -17.03 0.93
N TRP A 24 1.76 -16.08 0.20
CA TRP A 24 1.54 -15.91 -1.23
C TRP A 24 2.89 -16.04 -1.91
N HIS A 25 2.92 -16.76 -3.02
CA HIS A 25 4.12 -16.89 -3.84
C HIS A 25 3.82 -16.29 -5.21
N VAL A 26 4.54 -15.21 -5.53
CA VAL A 26 4.48 -14.52 -6.82
C VAL A 26 5.84 -14.65 -7.48
N LYS A 27 5.86 -14.92 -8.78
CA LYS A 27 7.11 -15.19 -9.53
C LYS A 27 7.74 -13.92 -10.08
N SER A 28 6.94 -12.87 -10.29
CA SER A 28 7.41 -11.60 -10.83
C SER A 28 6.82 -10.41 -10.10
N PHE A 29 7.42 -9.24 -10.32
CA PHE A 29 6.93 -7.97 -9.82
C PHE A 29 5.54 -7.62 -10.39
N ALA A 30 5.32 -7.84 -11.69
CA ALA A 30 4.02 -7.60 -12.31
C ALA A 30 2.92 -8.49 -11.73
N GLU A 31 3.22 -9.76 -11.43
CA GLU A 31 2.29 -10.65 -10.74
C GLU A 31 1.94 -10.15 -9.33
N LYS A 32 2.94 -9.65 -8.59
CA LYS A 32 2.75 -9.03 -7.26
C LYS A 32 1.76 -7.87 -7.36
N SER A 33 2.02 -6.90 -8.24
CA SER A 33 1.18 -5.72 -8.42
C SER A 33 -0.24 -6.06 -8.86
N LEU A 34 -0.40 -6.99 -9.80
CA LEU A 34 -1.71 -7.43 -10.30
C LEU A 34 -2.54 -8.09 -9.19
N VAL A 35 -1.90 -8.93 -8.37
CA VAL A 35 -2.57 -9.58 -7.25
C VAL A 35 -3.00 -8.56 -6.19
N ILE A 36 -2.15 -7.60 -5.85
CA ILE A 36 -2.50 -6.52 -4.90
C ILE A 36 -3.67 -5.70 -5.44
N TYR A 37 -3.62 -5.32 -6.72
CA TYR A 37 -4.69 -4.57 -7.38
C TYR A 37 -6.02 -5.33 -7.35
N ASP A 38 -6.06 -6.57 -7.84
CA ASP A 38 -7.28 -7.39 -7.85
C ASP A 38 -7.85 -7.61 -6.45
N LYS A 39 -7.00 -7.86 -5.45
CA LYS A 39 -7.45 -8.05 -4.07
C LYS A 39 -7.99 -6.77 -3.47
N THR A 40 -7.37 -5.62 -3.73
CA THR A 40 -7.91 -4.33 -3.29
C THR A 40 -9.23 -4.01 -3.97
N LEU A 41 -9.35 -4.32 -5.27
CA LEU A 41 -10.57 -4.12 -6.05
C LEU A 41 -11.75 -4.92 -5.49
N ASN A 42 -11.50 -6.15 -5.04
CA ASN A 42 -12.53 -7.07 -4.56
C ASN A 42 -12.77 -7.01 -3.04
N TYR A 43 -11.88 -6.36 -2.28
CA TYR A 43 -12.01 -6.20 -0.84
C TYR A 43 -12.83 -4.95 -0.48
N ASN A 44 -13.70 -5.06 0.53
CA ASN A 44 -14.55 -3.97 1.00
C ASN A 44 -13.95 -3.32 2.25
N GLY A 45 -12.78 -2.70 2.08
CA GLY A 45 -12.06 -2.02 3.15
C GLY A 45 -10.75 -1.40 2.65
N LEU A 46 -10.03 -0.74 3.55
CA LEU A 46 -8.67 -0.28 3.29
C LEU A 46 -7.71 -1.48 3.29
N VAL A 47 -6.94 -1.62 2.21
CA VAL A 47 -5.79 -2.51 2.14
C VAL A 47 -4.54 -1.69 2.41
N VAL A 48 -3.64 -2.19 3.25
CA VAL A 48 -2.35 -1.55 3.53
C VAL A 48 -1.25 -2.43 2.95
N PHE A 49 -0.49 -1.90 2.01
CA PHE A 49 0.72 -2.52 1.48
C PHE A 49 1.94 -1.96 2.21
N LEU A 50 2.68 -2.85 2.85
CA LEU A 50 3.93 -2.54 3.54
C LEU A 50 5.09 -2.96 2.65
N ALA A 51 5.73 -1.98 2.03
CA ALA A 51 6.93 -2.16 1.25
C ALA A 51 8.16 -2.35 2.17
N GLU A 52 9.13 -3.15 1.73
CA GLU A 52 10.38 -3.32 2.44
C GLU A 52 11.14 -2.00 2.60
N ASN A 53 11.10 -1.16 1.57
CA ASN A 53 11.78 0.12 1.51
C ASN A 53 11.00 1.15 0.66
N PRO A 54 11.35 2.45 0.71
CA PRO A 54 10.67 3.49 -0.07
C PRO A 54 10.71 3.25 -1.60
N THR A 55 11.78 2.63 -2.11
CA THR A 55 11.90 2.32 -3.54
C THR A 55 10.86 1.30 -3.99
N GLU A 56 10.63 0.22 -3.23
CA GLU A 56 9.57 -0.75 -3.53
C GLU A 56 8.18 -0.10 -3.44
N ALA A 57 7.95 0.80 -2.47
CA ALA A 57 6.69 1.52 -2.36
C ALA A 57 6.38 2.32 -3.64
N MET A 58 7.36 3.09 -4.13
CA MET A 58 7.25 3.87 -5.36
C MET A 58 7.00 2.99 -6.58
N GLN A 59 7.77 1.90 -6.74
CA GLN A 59 7.60 0.96 -7.86
C GLN A 59 6.20 0.33 -7.86
N ILE A 60 5.70 -0.06 -6.68
CA ILE A 60 4.37 -0.67 -6.53
C ILE A 60 3.27 0.34 -6.87
N GLU A 61 3.39 1.59 -6.40
CA GLU A 61 2.47 2.66 -6.74
C GLU A 61 2.37 2.87 -8.25
N GLU A 62 3.50 3.02 -8.94
CA GLU A 62 3.55 3.20 -10.40
C GLU A 62 2.91 2.01 -11.12
N SER A 63 3.26 0.79 -10.71
CA SER A 63 2.75 -0.43 -11.33
C SER A 63 1.25 -0.63 -11.11
N ILE A 64 0.72 -0.29 -9.94
CA ILE A 64 -0.71 -0.37 -9.65
C ILE A 64 -1.47 0.74 -10.37
N SER A 65 -0.88 1.93 -10.48
CA SER A 65 -1.45 3.05 -11.25
C SER A 65 -1.63 2.70 -12.72
N PHE A 66 -0.70 1.94 -13.32
CA PHE A 66 -0.86 1.39 -14.66
C PHE A 66 -2.14 0.56 -14.79
N PHE A 67 -2.41 -0.36 -13.84
CA PHE A 67 -3.64 -1.17 -13.87
C PHE A 67 -4.91 -0.34 -13.63
N ASN A 68 -4.81 0.73 -12.83
CA ASN A 68 -5.92 1.62 -12.51
C ASN A 68 -6.39 2.47 -13.71
N THR A 69 -5.50 2.73 -14.68
CA THR A 69 -5.81 3.46 -15.92
C THR A 69 -6.33 2.57 -17.06
N GLY A 70 -6.21 1.25 -16.91
CA GLY A 70 -6.65 0.28 -17.91
C GLY A 70 -8.17 0.25 -18.06
N GLN A 71 -8.69 0.71 -19.21
CA GLN A 71 -10.12 0.76 -19.54
C GLN A 71 -10.83 -0.62 -19.57
N SER A 72 -10.09 -1.72 -19.39
CA SER A 72 -10.66 -3.08 -19.40
C SER A 72 -11.54 -3.39 -18.18
N THR A 73 -11.43 -2.62 -17.10
CA THR A 73 -12.26 -2.77 -15.90
C THR A 73 -12.92 -1.44 -15.60
N ASN A 74 -14.25 -1.39 -15.59
CA ASN A 74 -15.05 -0.21 -15.22
C ASN A 74 -14.96 0.14 -13.72
N LYS A 75 -13.84 -0.19 -13.09
CA LYS A 75 -13.58 -0.12 -11.66
C LYS A 75 -12.15 0.41 -11.47
N SER A 76 -12.00 1.38 -10.58
CA SER A 76 -10.73 1.90 -10.12
C SER A 76 -10.65 1.80 -8.60
N ILE A 77 -9.44 1.82 -8.06
CA ILE A 77 -9.17 1.91 -6.61
C ILE A 77 -8.58 3.29 -6.28
N GLU A 78 -8.94 3.81 -5.12
CA GLU A 78 -8.25 4.96 -4.53
C GLU A 78 -6.88 4.52 -4.02
N ILE A 79 -5.82 5.17 -4.48
CA ILE A 79 -4.44 4.89 -4.08
C ILE A 79 -3.96 6.06 -3.21
N LEU A 80 -3.52 5.74 -2.00
CA LEU A 80 -2.96 6.67 -1.04
C LEU A 80 -1.48 6.29 -0.83
N ASN A 81 -0.60 7.26 -1.00
CA ASN A 81 0.82 7.09 -0.70
C ASN A 81 1.17 7.90 0.56
N PHE A 82 1.73 7.22 1.56
CA PHE A 82 2.27 7.86 2.76
C PHE A 82 3.81 7.85 2.70
N PRO A 83 4.43 8.93 2.19
CA PRO A 83 5.84 8.93 1.85
C PRO A 83 6.73 8.96 3.10
N ASP A 84 7.92 8.39 2.99
CA ASP A 84 8.98 8.51 4.00
C ASP A 84 9.49 9.95 4.10
N TRP A 85 10.18 10.28 5.19
CA TRP A 85 10.72 11.63 5.40
C TRP A 85 11.88 11.99 4.46
N GLU A 86 12.44 11.01 3.74
CA GLU A 86 13.66 11.14 2.92
C GLU A 86 14.86 11.76 3.66
N THR A 87 14.84 11.65 4.99
CA THR A 87 15.89 12.11 5.89
C THR A 87 16.22 10.98 6.85
N LEU A 88 17.45 10.99 7.37
CA LEU A 88 17.85 9.98 8.35
C LEU A 88 17.22 10.27 9.74
N PRO A 89 17.11 9.27 10.61
CA PRO A 89 16.81 9.52 12.02
C PRO A 89 17.87 10.47 12.61
N TYR A 90 17.42 11.59 13.19
CA TYR A 90 18.28 12.65 13.74
C TYR A 90 19.13 13.40 12.71
N ASP A 91 18.66 13.48 11.47
CA ASP A 91 19.28 14.32 10.43
C ASP A 91 19.24 15.82 10.79
N GLN A 92 20.16 16.59 10.24
CA GLN A 92 20.22 18.05 10.39
C GLN A 92 19.27 18.77 9.42
N PHE A 93 18.85 18.06 8.35
CA PHE A 93 17.93 18.60 7.37
C PHE A 93 16.48 18.26 7.72
N SER A 94 15.60 19.22 7.50
CA SER A 94 14.16 18.98 7.48
C SER A 94 13.75 18.29 6.18
N PRO A 95 12.68 17.47 6.18
CA PRO A 95 12.10 16.95 4.95
C PRO A 95 11.67 18.07 4.01
N HIS A 96 11.59 17.72 2.73
CA HIS A 96 11.02 18.62 1.73
C HIS A 96 9.56 18.97 2.05
N GLN A 97 9.16 20.21 1.77
CA GLN A 97 7.80 20.70 2.07
C GLN A 97 6.71 19.89 1.36
N ASP A 98 7.00 19.36 0.18
CA ASP A 98 6.07 18.51 -0.58
C ASP A 98 5.80 17.19 0.14
N ILE A 99 6.83 16.59 0.77
CA ILE A 99 6.69 15.37 1.57
C ILE A 99 5.80 15.65 2.78
N ILE A 100 6.05 16.75 3.49
CA ILE A 100 5.24 17.15 4.66
C ILE A 100 3.78 17.34 4.24
N SER A 101 3.55 18.07 3.14
CA SER A 101 2.22 18.35 2.61
C SER A 101 1.48 17.08 2.22
N GLN A 102 2.15 16.17 1.51
CA GLN A 102 1.57 14.89 1.10
C GLN A 102 1.25 13.99 2.29
N ARG A 103 2.12 13.96 3.32
CA ARG A 103 1.85 13.21 4.56
C ARG A 103 0.64 13.75 5.30
N LEU A 104 0.54 15.06 5.48
CA LEU A 104 -0.60 15.69 6.15
C LEU A 104 -1.90 15.45 5.39
N LYS A 105 -1.88 15.62 4.06
CA LYS A 105 -3.02 15.31 3.18
C LYS A 105 -3.48 13.86 3.36
N THR A 106 -2.54 12.92 3.34
CA THR A 106 -2.85 11.49 3.50
C THR A 106 -3.42 11.19 4.88
N LEU A 107 -2.82 11.72 5.95
CA LEU A 107 -3.33 11.55 7.32
C LEU A 107 -4.72 12.15 7.53
N TYR A 108 -5.02 13.29 6.89
CA TYR A 108 -6.34 13.93 6.92
C TYR A 108 -7.40 13.11 6.18
N GLN A 109 -7.05 12.52 5.04
CA GLN A 109 -7.97 11.71 4.24
C GLN A 109 -8.24 10.35 4.87
N LEU A 110 -7.20 9.72 5.44
CA LEU A 110 -7.20 8.32 5.90
C LEU A 110 -8.40 7.89 6.77
N PRO A 111 -8.89 8.69 7.74
CA PRO A 111 -10.06 8.34 8.57
C PRO A 111 -11.35 8.17 7.77
N ASN A 112 -11.48 8.87 6.64
CA ASN A 112 -12.67 8.86 5.79
C ASN A 112 -12.61 7.82 4.67
N VAL A 113 -11.43 7.22 4.44
CA VAL A 113 -11.23 6.23 3.38
C VAL A 113 -11.89 4.91 3.77
N LYS A 114 -12.96 4.55 3.05
CA LYS A 114 -13.69 3.29 3.27
C LYS A 114 -13.11 2.11 2.49
N LYS A 115 -12.52 2.38 1.32
CA LYS A 115 -11.98 1.38 0.41
C LYS A 115 -10.87 2.00 -0.42
N GLY A 116 -9.72 1.33 -0.46
CA GLY A 116 -8.56 1.81 -1.20
C GLY A 116 -7.31 1.04 -0.84
N LEU A 117 -6.18 1.50 -1.38
CA LEU A 117 -4.86 0.99 -1.11
C LEU A 117 -4.01 2.09 -0.47
N LEU A 118 -3.52 1.85 0.75
CA LEU A 118 -2.48 2.65 1.37
C LEU A 118 -1.13 1.98 1.14
N ILE A 119 -0.19 2.70 0.52
CA ILE A 119 1.18 2.24 0.25
C ILE A 119 2.12 3.01 1.17
N LEU A 120 2.97 2.29 1.90
CA LEU A 120 4.06 2.86 2.68
C LEU A 120 5.17 1.84 2.91
N SER A 121 6.37 2.29 3.26
CA SER A 121 7.45 1.40 3.69
C SER A 121 7.31 1.01 5.18
N ILE A 122 8.03 -0.04 5.56
CA ILE A 122 8.17 -0.45 6.97
C ILE A 122 8.79 0.67 7.81
N SER A 123 9.80 1.40 7.29
CA SER A 123 10.43 2.53 8.00
C SER A 123 9.40 3.61 8.35
N THR A 124 8.57 3.98 7.38
CA THR A 124 7.52 4.98 7.55
C THR A 124 6.44 4.54 8.54
N LEU A 125 6.07 3.25 8.53
CA LEU A 125 5.06 2.69 9.45
C LEU A 125 5.50 2.80 10.92
N LEU A 126 6.78 2.56 11.20
CA LEU A 126 7.32 2.55 12.55
C LEU A 126 7.45 3.95 13.15
N GLN A 127 7.43 4.97 12.31
CA GLN A 127 7.49 6.35 12.75
C GLN A 127 6.18 6.78 13.40
N ARG A 128 6.27 7.36 14.61
CA ARG A 128 5.11 7.96 15.27
C ARG A 128 4.61 9.14 14.44
N VAL A 129 3.29 9.23 14.31
CA VAL A 129 2.61 10.36 13.68
C VAL A 129 1.91 11.22 14.73
N ILE A 130 1.58 12.45 14.36
CA ILE A 130 0.79 13.35 15.20
C ILE A 130 -0.61 12.75 15.45
N PRO A 131 -1.22 13.01 16.63
CA PRO A 131 -2.58 12.56 16.89
C PRO A 131 -3.57 13.20 15.92
N HIS A 132 -4.63 12.48 15.56
CA HIS A 132 -5.67 12.95 14.65
C HIS A 132 -6.28 14.30 15.05
N SER A 133 -6.44 14.54 16.34
CA SER A 133 -7.00 15.79 16.89
C SER A 133 -6.24 17.07 16.52
N PHE A 134 -5.05 16.95 15.93
CA PHE A 134 -4.25 18.07 15.45
C PHE A 134 -4.40 18.34 13.94
N ILE A 135 -5.14 17.49 13.21
CA ILE A 135 -5.31 17.54 11.75
C ILE A 135 -6.77 17.89 11.37
N ASP A 136 -7.70 17.91 12.34
CA ASP A 136 -9.14 18.15 12.15
C ASP A 136 -9.50 19.46 11.42
#